data_AF-A0A7S0UL41-F1
#
_entry.id   AF-A0A7S0UL41-F1
#
_cell.length_a   1.000
_cell.length_b   1.000
_cell.length_c   1.000
_cell.angle_alpha   90.00
_cell.angle_beta   90.00
_cell.angle_gamma   90.00
#
_symmetry.space_group_name_H-M   'P 1'
#
loop_
_entity.id
_entity.type
_entity.pdbx_description
1 polymer ?
#
loop_
_entity_poly.entity_id
_entity_poly.type
_entity_poly.pdbx_seq_one_letter_code
_entity_poly.pdbx_strand_id
1 'polypeptide(L)'
;KIRGLSVKVSKWTAKAQKLFDSRESIDMQDARVLVETGEKLKVQTEELKKLRAEIRAARNWSNRAKECNVDQGSMNINDVKQLIYEHDILLIKMPDELELLKQATIGYCICRRPYEGFMIGCDNCEEWYHGSCIGISESKADRFEKFICVRCSTKKGFDSSAVTAAGIIRKWTCPKDLKKARQIEFQKFQRKDRKEKKDIEKFSKQIESLEDQLSDFNR
;
A
#
# COMPACT_ATOMS: atom_id res chain seq x y z
N LYS A 1 20.82 35.91 51.05
CA LYS A 1 21.12 35.36 49.70
C LYS A 1 21.35 33.84 49.69
N ILE A 2 22.10 33.26 50.63
CA ILE A 2 22.49 31.83 50.64
C ILE A 2 21.28 30.86 50.76
N ARG A 3 20.31 31.12 51.64
CA ARG A 3 19.08 30.31 51.77
C ARG A 3 18.28 30.19 50.47
N GLY A 4 18.20 31.26 49.68
CA GLY A 4 17.46 31.25 48.41
C GLY A 4 18.16 30.45 47.31
N LEU A 5 19.50 30.39 47.32
CA LEU A 5 20.27 29.57 46.38
C LEU A 5 20.11 28.08 46.69
N SER A 6 20.22 27.70 47.98
CA SER A 6 20.01 26.32 48.43
C SER A 6 18.64 25.77 48.02
N VAL A 7 17.57 26.54 48.22
CA VAL A 7 16.21 26.14 47.79
C VAL A 7 16.11 25.95 46.27
N LYS A 8 16.75 26.81 45.47
CA LYS A 8 16.77 26.67 44.00
C LYS A 8 17.51 25.42 43.55
N VAL A 9 18.65 25.11 44.18
CA VAL A 9 19.42 23.88 43.89
C VAL A 9 18.57 22.65 44.21
N SER A 10 17.98 22.57 45.41
CA SER A 10 17.12 21.43 45.79
C SER A 10 15.93 21.24 44.85
N LYS A 11 15.27 22.32 44.44
CA LYS A 11 14.18 22.26 43.45
C LYS A 11 14.65 21.75 42.10
N TRP A 12 15.80 22.22 41.62
CA TRP A 12 16.38 21.77 40.36
C TRP A 12 16.74 20.27 40.42
N THR A 13 17.39 19.83 41.51
CA THR A 13 17.76 18.43 41.72
C THR A 13 16.53 17.53 41.77
N ALA A 14 15.48 17.93 42.51
CA ALA A 14 14.23 17.17 42.56
C ALA A 14 13.55 17.06 41.18
N LYS A 15 13.59 18.13 40.37
CA LYS A 15 13.08 18.11 38.99
C LYS A 15 13.87 17.12 38.12
N ALA A 16 15.20 17.15 38.19
CA ALA A 16 16.05 16.25 37.42
C ALA A 16 15.88 14.79 37.87
N GLN A 17 15.78 14.53 39.16
CA GLN A 17 15.53 13.19 39.70
C GLN A 17 14.18 12.64 39.23
N LYS A 18 13.12 13.46 39.31
CA LYS A 18 11.79 13.10 38.81
C LYS A 18 11.82 12.72 37.31
N LEU A 19 12.60 13.42 36.50
CA LEU A 19 12.75 13.08 35.08
C LEU A 19 13.30 11.65 34.91
N PHE A 20 14.35 11.29 35.65
CA PHE A 20 14.92 9.94 35.60
C PHE A 20 13.97 8.87 36.15
N ASP A 21 13.21 9.18 37.19
CA ASP A 21 12.31 8.22 37.84
C ASP A 21 11.01 7.99 37.04
N SER A 22 10.50 9.03 36.39
CA SER A 22 9.22 8.99 35.65
C SER A 22 9.31 8.27 34.32
N ARG A 23 10.51 8.00 33.79
CA ARG A 23 10.76 7.53 32.42
C ARG A 23 10.11 8.40 31.33
N GLU A 24 9.69 9.62 31.67
CA GLU A 24 9.19 10.58 30.70
C GLU A 24 10.37 11.07 29.85
N SER A 25 10.17 11.09 28.54
CA SER A 25 11.17 11.64 27.63
C SER A 25 10.94 13.14 27.42
N ILE A 26 12.02 13.88 27.21
CA ILE A 26 11.98 15.34 26.93
C ILE A 26 12.62 15.63 25.58
N ASP A 27 12.33 16.78 24.98
CA ASP A 27 13.05 17.19 23.77
C ASP A 27 14.45 17.77 24.09
N MET A 28 15.25 17.89 23.04
CA MET A 28 16.63 18.41 23.12
C MET A 28 16.70 19.86 23.62
N GLN A 29 15.71 20.70 23.33
CA GLN A 29 15.72 22.10 23.74
C GLN A 29 15.44 22.22 25.24
N ASP A 30 14.45 21.50 25.75
CA ASP A 30 14.14 21.42 27.17
C ASP A 30 15.30 20.84 27.98
N ALA A 31 15.97 19.81 27.45
CA ALA A 31 17.17 19.25 28.08
C ALA A 31 18.31 20.26 28.18
N ARG A 32 18.54 21.08 27.13
CA ARG A 32 19.56 22.15 27.13
C ARG A 32 19.24 23.20 28.19
N VAL A 33 18.00 23.67 28.25
CA VAL A 33 17.55 24.64 29.26
C VAL A 33 17.75 24.09 30.68
N LEU A 34 17.44 22.81 30.89
CA LEU A 34 17.61 22.16 32.19
C LEU A 34 19.09 22.10 32.62
N VAL A 35 20.00 21.73 31.71
CA VAL A 35 21.46 21.74 31.98
C VAL A 35 21.97 23.15 32.24
N GLU A 36 21.63 24.12 31.38
CA GLU A 36 22.08 25.51 31.52
C GLU A 36 21.62 26.11 32.86
N THR A 37 20.40 25.79 33.29
CA THR A 37 19.88 26.20 34.60
C THR A 37 20.72 25.60 35.73
N GLY A 38 21.08 24.31 35.66
CA GLY A 38 21.92 23.65 36.65
C GLY A 38 23.34 24.23 36.70
N GLU A 39 23.90 24.58 35.54
CA GLU A 39 25.22 25.21 35.41
C GLU A 39 25.25 26.63 36.00
N LYS A 40 24.25 27.46 35.69
CA LYS A 40 24.10 28.80 36.28
C LYS A 40 23.96 28.75 37.80
N LEU A 41 23.29 27.71 38.32
CA LEU A 41 23.16 27.47 39.76
C LEU A 41 24.41 26.82 40.39
N LYS A 42 25.43 26.49 39.59
CA LYS A 42 26.66 25.79 40.00
C LYS A 42 26.38 24.50 40.76
N VAL A 43 25.37 23.75 40.31
CA VAL A 43 25.00 22.47 40.92
C VAL A 43 26.13 21.45 40.69
N GLN A 44 26.60 20.80 41.76
CA GLN A 44 27.59 19.73 41.71
C GLN A 44 26.95 18.40 42.11
N THR A 45 26.00 17.93 41.31
CA THR A 45 25.26 16.70 41.60
C THR A 45 25.37 15.68 40.48
N GLU A 46 25.09 14.41 40.81
CA GLU A 46 25.14 13.31 39.84
C GLU A 46 24.06 13.46 38.77
N GLU A 47 22.91 14.07 39.08
CA GLU A 47 21.84 14.31 38.10
C GLU A 47 22.31 15.24 36.99
N LEU A 48 23.12 16.27 37.30
CA LEU A 48 23.68 17.16 36.28
C LEU A 48 24.71 16.44 35.40
N LYS A 49 25.53 15.55 35.98
CA LYS A 49 26.48 14.73 35.20
C LYS A 49 25.74 13.76 34.28
N LYS A 50 24.71 13.08 34.78
CA LYS A 50 23.84 12.17 34.01
C LYS A 50 23.15 12.92 32.88
N LEU A 51 22.52 14.06 33.15
CA LEU A 51 21.81 14.83 32.13
C LEU A 51 22.76 15.29 31.00
N ARG A 52 24.00 15.69 31.32
CA ARG A 52 25.02 15.97 30.29
C ARG A 52 25.39 14.74 29.47
N ALA A 53 25.42 13.55 30.08
CA ALA A 53 25.68 12.30 29.36
C ALA A 53 24.53 11.95 28.42
N GLU A 54 23.28 12.10 28.86
CA GLU A 54 22.09 11.91 28.01
C GLU A 54 22.08 12.88 26.82
N ILE A 55 22.44 14.15 27.02
CA ILE A 55 22.58 15.12 25.92
C ILE A 55 23.62 14.66 24.90
N ARG A 56 24.75 14.10 25.36
CA ARG A 56 25.78 13.58 24.46
C ARG A 56 25.28 12.35 23.70
N ALA A 57 24.58 11.43 24.37
CA ALA A 57 24.00 10.24 23.74
C ALA A 57 23.00 10.64 22.64
N ALA A 58 22.07 11.55 22.93
CA ALA A 58 21.10 12.04 21.96
C ALA A 58 21.74 12.75 20.76
N ARG A 59 22.81 13.54 20.99
CA ARG A 59 23.58 14.16 19.88
C ARG A 59 24.29 13.14 19.02
N ASN A 60 24.93 12.13 19.63
CA ASN A 60 25.60 11.07 18.88
C ASN A 60 24.60 10.29 18.03
N TRP A 61 23.42 10.01 18.57
CA TRP A 61 22.32 9.41 17.82
C TRP A 61 21.87 10.32 16.66
N SER A 62 21.67 11.61 16.90
CA SER A 62 21.24 12.58 15.85
C SER A 62 22.26 12.67 14.71
N ASN A 63 23.56 12.63 15.02
CA ASN A 63 24.60 12.63 14.00
C ASN A 63 24.55 11.36 13.14
N ARG A 64 24.41 10.19 13.77
CA ARG A 64 24.26 8.91 13.04
C ARG A 64 23.00 8.89 12.17
N ALA A 65 21.89 9.41 12.69
CA ALA A 65 20.64 9.54 11.94
C ALA A 65 20.78 10.44 10.70
N LYS A 66 21.63 11.48 10.77
CA LYS A 66 21.91 12.38 9.64
C LYS A 66 22.89 11.78 8.62
N GLU A 67 23.82 10.95 9.07
CA GLU A 67 24.79 10.25 8.21
C GLU A 67 24.15 9.11 7.39
N CYS A 68 22.96 8.66 7.80
CA CYS A 68 22.10 7.82 6.99
C CYS A 68 21.63 8.63 5.76
N ASN A 69 22.47 8.71 4.71
CA ASN A 69 22.18 9.35 3.42
C ASN A 69 20.96 8.69 2.75
N VAL A 70 19.76 9.19 3.05
CA VAL A 70 18.49 8.70 2.48
C VAL A 70 18.45 8.81 0.96
N ASP A 71 19.18 9.79 0.42
CA ASP A 71 19.07 10.17 -0.99
C ASP A 71 19.94 9.34 -1.95
N GLN A 72 20.88 8.52 -1.46
CA GLN A 72 21.86 7.82 -2.32
C GLN A 72 21.58 6.33 -2.58
N GLY A 73 20.41 5.81 -2.18
CA GLY A 73 19.97 4.46 -2.56
C GLY A 73 20.83 3.31 -2.02
N SER A 74 21.78 3.58 -1.12
CA SER A 74 22.67 2.59 -0.48
C SER A 74 22.36 2.40 1.00
N MET A 75 21.14 2.68 1.44
CA MET A 75 20.75 2.49 2.83
C MET A 75 20.46 1.02 3.13
N ASN A 76 21.10 0.51 4.18
CA ASN A 76 20.66 -0.73 4.79
C ASN A 76 19.46 -0.44 5.71
N ILE A 77 18.28 -0.92 5.31
CA ILE A 77 17.04 -0.72 6.04
C ILE A 77 17.11 -1.22 7.50
N ASN A 78 17.96 -2.20 7.80
CA ASN A 78 18.13 -2.70 9.16
C ASN A 78 18.83 -1.67 10.05
N ASP A 79 19.77 -0.89 9.52
CA ASP A 79 20.48 0.15 10.28
C ASP A 79 19.53 1.30 10.62
N VAL A 80 18.64 1.67 9.69
CA VAL A 80 17.58 2.66 9.93
C VAL A 80 16.61 2.17 11.00
N LYS A 81 16.16 0.90 10.93
CA LYS A 81 15.31 0.30 11.96
C LYS A 81 15.98 0.26 13.32
N GLN A 82 17.28 -0.03 13.36
CA GLN A 82 18.07 -0.02 14.58
C GLN A 82 18.13 1.39 15.18
N LEU A 83 18.35 2.43 14.37
CA LEU A 83 18.33 3.82 14.86
C LEU A 83 16.95 4.24 15.40
N ILE A 84 15.86 3.79 14.78
CA ILE A 84 14.51 4.03 15.29
C ILE A 84 14.33 3.36 16.66
N TYR A 85 14.75 2.11 16.81
CA TYR A 85 14.69 1.41 18.09
C TYR A 85 15.56 2.08 19.18
N GLU A 86 16.77 2.51 18.83
CA GLU A 86 17.63 3.26 19.74
C GLU A 86 16.98 4.57 20.19
N HIS A 87 16.29 5.28 19.28
CA HIS A 87 15.56 6.50 19.63
C HIS A 87 14.48 6.25 20.67
N ASP A 88 13.73 5.15 20.56
CA ASP A 88 12.66 4.80 21.49
C ASP A 88 13.20 4.67 22.93
N ILE A 89 14.45 4.27 23.10
CA ILE A 89 15.11 4.10 24.40
C ILE A 89 15.69 5.42 24.94
N LEU A 90 15.99 6.41 24.09
CA LEU A 90 16.57 7.68 24.54
C LEU A 90 15.66 8.45 25.50
N LEU A 91 16.24 9.00 26.57
CA LEU A 91 15.55 9.95 27.45
C LEU A 91 15.28 11.28 26.74
N ILE A 92 16.21 11.73 25.90
CA ILE A 92 16.11 12.98 25.15
C ILE A 92 15.76 12.65 23.70
N LYS A 93 14.55 13.02 23.28
CA LYS A 93 14.03 12.75 21.95
C LYS A 93 14.49 13.80 20.95
N MET A 94 14.65 13.32 19.73
CA MET A 94 14.94 14.08 18.52
C MET A 94 13.83 13.78 17.50
N PRO A 95 12.69 14.50 17.54
CA PRO A 95 11.50 14.16 16.76
C PRO A 95 11.72 14.34 15.26
N ASP A 96 12.43 15.39 14.85
CA ASP A 96 12.63 15.73 13.43
C ASP A 96 13.45 14.65 12.71
N GLU A 97 14.59 14.24 13.28
CA GLU A 97 15.38 13.14 12.71
C GLU A 97 14.66 11.79 12.78
N LEU A 98 13.85 11.53 13.81
CA LEU A 98 13.06 10.30 13.88
C LEU A 98 12.04 10.24 12.75
N GLU A 99 11.37 11.36 12.46
CA GLU A 99 10.38 11.44 11.38
C GLU A 99 11.03 11.16 10.02
N LEU A 100 12.21 11.72 9.76
CA LEU A 100 12.99 11.43 8.55
C LEU A 100 13.35 9.94 8.43
N LEU A 101 13.82 9.32 9.53
CA LEU A 101 14.13 7.88 9.53
C LEU A 101 12.88 7.03 9.29
N LYS A 102 11.74 7.40 9.90
CA LYS A 102 10.46 6.69 9.67
C LYS A 102 10.05 6.79 8.21
N GLN A 103 10.13 7.97 7.60
CA GLN A 103 9.85 8.17 6.18
C GLN A 103 10.76 7.31 5.29
N ALA A 104 12.05 7.21 5.64
CA ALA A 104 13.00 6.34 4.96
C ALA A 104 12.70 4.82 5.11
N THR A 105 11.76 4.42 5.98
CA THR A 105 11.30 3.03 6.11
C THR A 105 9.95 2.75 5.44
N ILE A 106 9.27 3.76 4.90
CA ILE A 106 7.97 3.59 4.25
C ILE A 106 8.18 2.78 2.97
N GLY A 107 7.66 1.55 2.96
CA GLY A 107 7.81 0.63 1.84
C GLY A 107 6.77 0.88 0.75
N TYR A 108 7.24 1.23 -0.43
CA TYR A 108 6.44 1.38 -1.64
C TYR A 108 6.59 0.17 -2.56
N CYS A 109 5.91 0.22 -3.70
CA CYS A 109 6.06 -0.74 -4.78
C CYS A 109 5.68 -2.18 -4.36
N ILE A 110 5.77 -3.11 -5.31
CA ILE A 110 5.60 -4.54 -5.05
C ILE A 110 6.77 -5.13 -4.23
N CYS A 111 7.93 -4.48 -4.25
CA CYS A 111 9.12 -4.95 -3.54
C CYS A 111 9.18 -4.49 -2.07
N ARG A 112 8.26 -3.60 -1.64
CA ARG A 112 8.19 -3.05 -0.27
C ARG A 112 9.49 -2.38 0.19
N ARG A 113 10.22 -1.81 -0.75
CA ARG A 113 11.41 -0.99 -0.49
C ARG A 113 11.04 0.49 -0.49
N PRO A 114 11.80 1.34 0.21
CA PRO A 114 11.60 2.78 0.22
C PRO A 114 11.72 3.43 -1.17
N TYR A 115 11.50 4.74 -1.21
CA TYR A 115 11.72 5.53 -2.41
C TYR A 115 13.18 5.38 -2.88
N GLU A 116 13.38 4.91 -4.11
CA GLU A 116 14.70 4.77 -4.73
C GLU A 116 14.61 5.05 -6.24
N GLY A 117 15.47 5.93 -6.76
CA GLY A 117 15.53 6.23 -8.18
C GLY A 117 14.19 6.67 -8.81
N PHE A 118 13.97 6.25 -10.06
CA PHE A 118 12.75 6.57 -10.80
C PHE A 118 11.55 5.72 -10.33
N MET A 119 10.48 6.40 -9.93
CA MET A 119 9.20 5.79 -9.56
C MET A 119 8.03 6.42 -10.32
N ILE A 120 6.99 5.62 -10.57
CA ILE A 120 5.73 6.05 -11.21
C ILE A 120 4.53 5.70 -10.32
N GLY A 121 3.61 6.66 -10.17
CA GLY A 121 2.39 6.51 -9.38
C GLY A 121 1.23 5.93 -10.17
N CYS A 122 0.48 5.00 -9.58
CA CYS A 122 -0.71 4.43 -10.20
C CYS A 122 -1.94 5.32 -10.00
N ASP A 123 -2.62 5.73 -11.08
CA ASP A 123 -3.80 6.60 -11.03
C ASP A 123 -5.05 5.97 -10.38
N ASN A 124 -5.02 4.65 -10.12
CA ASN A 124 -6.16 3.95 -9.53
C ASN A 124 -6.00 3.66 -8.05
N CYS A 125 -4.78 3.43 -7.57
CA CYS A 125 -4.56 3.06 -6.16
C CYS A 125 -3.56 3.96 -5.45
N GLU A 126 -3.04 5.00 -6.13
CA GLU A 126 -2.13 6.01 -5.59
C GLU A 126 -0.82 5.44 -5.02
N GLU A 127 -0.52 4.17 -5.31
CA GLU A 127 0.71 3.49 -4.92
C GLU A 127 1.82 3.79 -5.92
N TRP A 128 3.06 3.89 -5.42
CA TRP A 128 4.24 4.21 -6.21
C TRP A 128 5.02 2.96 -6.54
N TYR A 129 5.56 2.88 -7.76
CA TYR A 129 6.28 1.71 -8.26
C TYR A 129 7.63 2.10 -8.83
N HIS A 130 8.69 1.39 -8.43
CA HIS A 130 9.99 1.54 -9.07
C HIS A 130 9.91 1.09 -10.52
N GLY A 131 10.38 1.93 -11.45
CA GLY A 131 10.39 1.59 -12.86
C GLY A 131 11.11 0.26 -13.15
N SER A 132 12.21 -0.01 -12.45
CA SER A 132 12.95 -1.28 -12.51
C SER A 132 12.13 -2.49 -12.07
N CYS A 133 11.29 -2.35 -11.03
CA CYS A 133 10.46 -3.45 -10.51
C CYS A 133 9.31 -3.83 -11.46
N ILE A 134 8.86 -2.90 -12.31
CA ILE A 134 7.73 -3.11 -13.23
C ILE A 134 8.15 -3.07 -14.72
N GLY A 135 9.44 -2.99 -15.02
CA GLY A 135 9.97 -2.98 -16.39
C GLY A 135 9.58 -1.73 -17.19
N ILE A 136 9.50 -0.56 -16.54
CA ILE A 136 9.20 0.73 -17.15
C ILE A 136 10.40 1.67 -16.94
N SER A 137 11.00 2.11 -18.04
CA SER A 137 11.99 3.20 -18.02
C SER A 137 11.30 4.56 -17.90
N GLU A 138 12.02 5.56 -17.40
CA GLU A 138 11.55 6.95 -17.32
C GLU A 138 11.06 7.48 -18.69
N SER A 139 11.86 7.27 -19.74
CA SER A 139 11.46 7.61 -21.12
C SER A 139 10.19 6.91 -21.63
N LYS A 140 9.85 5.74 -21.10
CA LYS A 140 8.60 5.04 -21.40
C LYS A 140 7.46 5.60 -20.55
N ALA A 141 7.76 5.99 -19.31
CA ALA A 141 6.81 6.60 -18.40
C ALA A 141 6.26 7.93 -18.92
N ASP A 142 7.11 8.75 -19.53
CA ASP A 142 6.73 10.03 -20.13
C ASP A 142 5.67 9.90 -21.23
N ARG A 143 5.50 8.70 -21.80
CA ARG A 143 4.48 8.41 -22.81
C ARG A 143 3.12 8.03 -22.23
N PHE A 144 3.03 7.78 -20.92
CA PHE A 144 1.75 7.46 -20.27
C PHE A 144 1.05 8.75 -19.83
N GLU A 145 -0.14 9.00 -20.37
CA GLU A 145 -1.05 10.00 -19.79
C GLU A 145 -1.64 9.52 -18.46
N LYS A 146 -1.86 8.20 -18.34
CA LYS A 146 -2.30 7.53 -17.11
C LYS A 146 -1.61 6.18 -16.98
N PHE A 147 -1.07 5.90 -15.80
CA PHE A 147 -0.45 4.62 -15.46
C PHE A 147 -1.37 3.82 -14.52
N ILE A 148 -1.75 2.62 -14.97
CA ILE A 148 -2.50 1.65 -14.15
C ILE A 148 -1.59 0.46 -13.85
N CYS A 149 -1.32 0.21 -12.57
CA CYS A 149 -0.44 -0.87 -12.14
C CYS A 149 -1.04 -2.26 -12.42
N VAL A 150 -0.18 -3.29 -12.43
CA VAL A 150 -0.57 -4.68 -12.67
C VAL A 150 -1.68 -5.16 -11.72
N ARG A 151 -1.64 -4.75 -10.45
CA ARG A 151 -2.65 -5.13 -9.46
C ARG A 151 -4.03 -4.60 -9.85
N CYS A 152 -4.11 -3.32 -10.22
CA CYS A 152 -5.36 -2.67 -10.62
C CYS A 152 -5.88 -3.24 -11.94
N SER A 153 -5.01 -3.46 -12.92
CA SER A 153 -5.37 -4.06 -14.20
C SER A 153 -5.91 -5.48 -14.03
N THR A 154 -5.23 -6.32 -13.25
CA THR A 154 -5.69 -7.70 -12.97
C THR A 154 -7.00 -7.71 -12.19
N LYS A 155 -7.14 -6.82 -11.18
CA LYS A 155 -8.39 -6.72 -10.42
C LYS A 155 -9.58 -6.38 -11.32
N LYS A 156 -9.44 -5.41 -12.21
CA LYS A 156 -10.50 -5.06 -13.18
C LYS A 156 -10.89 -6.23 -14.07
N GLY A 157 -9.91 -6.99 -14.57
CA GLY A 157 -10.17 -8.20 -15.37
C GLY A 157 -10.88 -9.30 -14.59
N PHE A 158 -10.48 -9.51 -13.32
CA PHE A 158 -11.13 -10.45 -12.43
C PHE A 158 -12.57 -10.04 -12.12
N ASP A 159 -12.80 -8.77 -11.77
CA ASP A 159 -14.13 -8.26 -11.43
C ASP A 159 -15.11 -8.44 -12.60
N SER A 160 -14.67 -8.17 -13.84
CA SER A 160 -15.46 -8.41 -15.05
C SER A 160 -15.81 -9.89 -15.24
N SER A 161 -14.84 -10.77 -15.03
CA SER A 161 -15.03 -12.22 -15.16
C SER A 161 -15.97 -12.76 -14.07
N ALA A 162 -15.82 -12.28 -12.84
CA ALA A 162 -16.65 -12.64 -11.70
C ALA A 162 -18.11 -12.23 -11.93
N VAL A 163 -18.37 -11.03 -12.46
CA VAL A 163 -19.73 -10.57 -12.81
C VAL A 163 -20.36 -11.49 -13.86
N THR A 164 -19.59 -11.87 -14.88
CA THR A 164 -20.06 -12.79 -15.93
C THR A 164 -20.41 -14.17 -15.35
N ALA A 165 -19.51 -14.73 -14.54
CA ALA A 165 -19.72 -16.00 -13.86
C ALA A 165 -20.94 -15.95 -12.94
N ALA A 166 -21.09 -14.89 -12.14
CA ALA A 166 -22.24 -14.67 -11.28
C ALA A 166 -23.55 -14.61 -12.09
N GLY A 167 -23.53 -13.97 -13.26
CA GLY A 167 -24.68 -13.94 -14.18
C GLY A 167 -25.08 -15.33 -14.69
N ILE A 168 -24.09 -16.15 -15.08
CA ILE A 168 -24.32 -17.54 -15.52
C ILE A 168 -24.88 -18.36 -14.36
N ILE A 169 -24.26 -18.29 -13.19
CA ILE A 169 -24.71 -19.03 -11.99
C ILE A 169 -26.15 -18.63 -11.70
N ARG A 170 -26.44 -17.33 -11.58
CA ARG A 170 -27.80 -16.83 -11.30
C ARG A 170 -28.81 -17.33 -12.32
N LYS A 171 -28.48 -17.34 -13.61
CA LYS A 171 -29.36 -17.83 -14.67
C LYS A 171 -29.82 -19.27 -14.42
N TRP A 172 -28.94 -20.13 -13.90
CA TRP A 172 -29.23 -21.55 -13.70
C TRP A 172 -29.69 -21.89 -12.28
N THR A 173 -29.40 -21.06 -11.28
CA THR A 173 -29.78 -21.29 -9.88
C THR A 173 -31.05 -20.56 -9.46
N CYS A 174 -31.38 -19.42 -10.06
CA CYS A 174 -32.62 -18.68 -9.77
C CYS A 174 -33.82 -19.32 -10.49
N PRO A 175 -34.90 -19.74 -9.78
CA PRO A 175 -36.05 -20.38 -10.42
C PRO A 175 -36.72 -19.54 -11.51
N LYS A 176 -36.82 -18.21 -11.31
CA LYS A 176 -37.42 -17.28 -12.27
C LYS A 176 -36.59 -17.19 -13.55
N ASP A 177 -35.28 -16.97 -13.41
CA ASP A 177 -34.36 -16.83 -14.55
C ASP A 177 -34.22 -18.16 -15.29
N LEU A 178 -34.19 -19.28 -14.58
CA LEU A 178 -34.15 -20.63 -15.16
C LEU A 178 -35.40 -20.92 -15.98
N LYS A 179 -36.59 -20.62 -15.44
CA LYS A 179 -37.86 -20.80 -16.18
C LYS A 179 -37.87 -19.98 -17.46
N LYS A 180 -37.44 -18.71 -17.38
CA LYS A 180 -37.32 -17.82 -18.55
C LYS A 180 -36.32 -18.36 -19.58
N ALA A 181 -35.15 -18.83 -19.13
CA ALA A 181 -34.14 -19.41 -20.02
C ALA A 181 -34.66 -20.66 -20.76
N ARG A 182 -35.34 -21.57 -20.05
CA ARG A 182 -35.96 -22.76 -20.65
C ARG A 182 -37.06 -22.39 -21.65
N GLN A 183 -37.87 -21.39 -21.34
CA GLN A 183 -38.91 -20.92 -22.26
C GLN A 183 -38.33 -20.37 -23.57
N ILE A 184 -37.22 -19.61 -23.49
CA ILE A 184 -36.52 -19.10 -24.67
C ILE A 184 -35.96 -20.25 -25.51
N GLU A 185 -35.32 -21.24 -24.90
CA GLU A 185 -34.80 -22.42 -25.60
C GLU A 185 -35.91 -23.24 -26.26
N PHE A 186 -37.04 -23.43 -25.57
CA PHE A 186 -38.21 -24.10 -26.14
C PHE A 186 -38.75 -23.35 -27.37
N GLN A 187 -38.85 -22.02 -27.30
CA GLN A 187 -39.27 -21.21 -28.45
C GLN A 187 -38.31 -21.32 -29.63
N LYS A 188 -36.99 -21.36 -29.39
CA LYS A 188 -35.99 -21.59 -30.45
C LYS A 188 -36.16 -22.97 -31.08
N PHE A 189 -36.34 -24.01 -30.27
CA PHE A 189 -36.59 -25.36 -30.75
C PHE A 189 -37.86 -25.42 -31.61
N GLN A 190 -38.97 -24.83 -31.15
CA GLN A 190 -40.20 -24.76 -31.93
C GLN A 190 -40.03 -24.03 -33.27
N ARG A 191 -39.24 -22.94 -33.30
CA ARG A 191 -38.93 -22.24 -34.55
C ARG A 191 -38.13 -23.13 -35.51
N LYS A 192 -37.17 -23.91 -34.99
CA LYS A 192 -36.37 -24.86 -35.75
C LYS A 192 -37.23 -26.00 -36.31
N ASP A 193 -38.05 -26.63 -35.47
CA ASP A 193 -38.98 -27.70 -35.88
C ASP A 193 -39.94 -27.24 -36.98
N ARG A 194 -40.52 -26.04 -36.85
CA ARG A 194 -41.38 -25.46 -37.90
C ARG A 194 -40.66 -25.24 -39.22
N LYS A 195 -39.36 -24.87 -39.18
CA LYS A 195 -38.56 -24.71 -40.38
C LYS A 195 -38.28 -26.06 -41.02
N GLU A 196 -37.81 -27.03 -40.23
CA GLU A 196 -37.50 -28.38 -40.71
C GLU A 196 -38.73 -29.07 -41.32
N LYS A 197 -39.91 -28.94 -40.71
CA LYS A 197 -41.16 -29.46 -41.29
C LYS A 197 -41.51 -28.86 -42.64
N LYS A 198 -41.33 -27.54 -42.81
CA LYS A 198 -41.54 -26.86 -44.10
C LYS A 198 -40.54 -27.32 -45.14
N ASP A 199 -39.29 -27.51 -44.75
CA ASP A 199 -38.24 -28.00 -45.64
C ASP A 199 -38.54 -29.44 -46.07
N ILE A 200 -38.97 -30.32 -45.14
CA ILE A 200 -39.41 -31.69 -45.45
C ILE A 200 -40.58 -31.69 -46.43
N GLU A 201 -41.64 -30.92 -46.16
CA GLU A 201 -42.81 -30.85 -47.05
C GLU A 201 -42.42 -30.38 -48.46
N LYS A 202 -41.51 -29.41 -48.55
CA LYS A 202 -40.98 -28.93 -49.83
C LYS A 202 -40.22 -30.04 -50.56
N PHE A 203 -39.35 -30.77 -49.87
CA PHE A 203 -38.58 -31.86 -50.48
C PHE A 203 -39.47 -33.03 -50.90
N SER A 204 -40.49 -33.39 -50.10
CA SER A 204 -41.47 -34.42 -50.47
C SER A 204 -42.18 -34.09 -51.78
N LYS A 205 -42.67 -32.85 -51.94
CA LYS A 205 -43.31 -32.41 -53.20
C LYS A 205 -42.34 -32.42 -54.38
N GLN A 206 -41.06 -32.12 -54.15
CA GLN A 206 -40.04 -32.21 -55.19
C GLN A 206 -39.76 -33.66 -55.60
N ILE A 207 -39.74 -34.59 -54.65
CA ILE A 207 -39.58 -36.02 -54.92
C ILE A 207 -40.78 -36.53 -55.73
N GLU A 208 -42.00 -36.26 -55.31
CA GLU A 208 -43.23 -36.64 -56.03
C GLU A 208 -43.20 -36.12 -57.47
N SER A 209 -42.85 -34.85 -57.68
CA SER A 209 -42.72 -34.27 -59.02
C SER A 209 -41.64 -34.93 -59.88
N LEU A 210 -40.54 -35.40 -59.30
CA LEU A 210 -39.48 -36.09 -60.02
C LEU A 210 -39.88 -37.54 -60.35
N GLU A 211 -40.61 -38.20 -59.45
CA GLU A 211 -41.16 -39.54 -59.67
C GLU A 211 -42.19 -39.53 -60.80
N ASP A 212 -43.08 -38.55 -60.85
CA ASP A 212 -44.04 -38.35 -61.95
C ASP A 212 -43.30 -38.18 -63.29
N GLN A 213 -42.28 -37.32 -63.34
CA GLN A 213 -41.45 -37.12 -64.54
C GLN A 213 -40.74 -38.39 -65.01
N LEU A 214 -40.22 -39.20 -64.07
CA LEU A 214 -39.60 -40.50 -64.39
C LEU A 214 -40.62 -41.50 -64.92
N SER A 215 -41.85 -41.47 -64.39
CA SER A 215 -42.93 -42.35 -64.85
C SER A 215 -43.37 -42.03 -66.29
N ASP A 216 -43.48 -40.74 -66.62
CA ASP A 216 -43.80 -40.27 -67.97
C ASP A 216 -42.69 -40.59 -68.97
N PHE A 217 -41.42 -40.52 -68.55
CA PHE A 217 -40.28 -40.85 -69.41
C PHE A 217 -40.19 -42.36 -69.73
N ASN A 218 -40.63 -43.22 -68.82
CA ASN A 218 -40.56 -44.68 -68.98
C ASN A 218 -41.78 -45.28 -69.71
N ARG A 219 -42.75 -44.45 -70.11
CA ARG A 219 -43.96 -44.84 -70.84
C ARG A 219 -43.82 -44.62 -72.34
#